data_AF-A0A968XXS5-F1
#
_entry.id   AF-A0A968XXS5-F1
#
_cell.length_a   1.000
_cell.length_b   1.000
_cell.length_c   1.000
_cell.angle_alpha   90.00
_cell.angle_beta   90.00
_cell.angle_gamma   90.00
#
_symmetry.space_group_name_H-M   'P 1'
#
loop_
_entity.id
_entity.type
_entity.pdbx_description
1 polymer ?
#
loop_
_entity_poly.entity_id
_entity_poly.type
_entity_poly.pdbx_seq_one_letter_code
_entity_poly.pdbx_strand_id
1 'polypeptide(L)'
;MGNVELFLAEYQQLPEEVRDSQRDQFDRLSGLEQSLLVQLSQMPFALLTPAILKTIELAEPLVERQEAQRSLLRRSLLRSCPSQQPGAYRITALMRHYICQDIICQDILGRPS
;
A
#
# COMPACT_ATOMS: atom_id res chain seq x y z
N MET A 1 -16.56 12.67 11.15
CA MET A 1 -15.88 11.62 11.92
C MET A 1 -16.11 10.32 11.18
N GLY A 2 -15.28 10.07 10.17
CA GLY A 2 -15.47 9.00 9.19
C GLY A 2 -14.64 7.78 9.56
N ASN A 3 -15.09 6.60 9.14
CA ASN A 3 -14.50 5.26 9.37
C ASN A 3 -12.95 5.21 9.51
N VAL A 4 -12.22 6.06 8.79
CA VAL A 4 -10.76 6.20 8.86
C VAL A 4 -10.22 6.36 10.30
N GLU A 5 -10.85 7.15 11.17
CA GLU A 5 -10.37 7.38 12.55
C GLU A 5 -10.51 6.12 13.43
N LEU A 6 -11.59 5.35 13.23
CA LEU A 6 -11.85 4.09 13.93
C LEU A 6 -10.87 2.99 13.48
N PHE A 7 -10.59 2.92 12.19
CA PHE A 7 -9.66 1.94 11.62
C PHE A 7 -8.18 2.24 11.94
N LEU A 8 -7.79 3.51 12.06
CA LEU A 8 -6.44 3.90 12.51
C LEU A 8 -6.21 3.54 13.99
N ALA A 9 -7.23 3.68 14.84
CA ALA A 9 -7.15 3.29 16.24
C ALA A 9 -6.96 1.78 16.42
N GLU A 10 -7.54 0.95 15.55
CA GLU A 10 -7.36 -0.51 15.57
C GLU A 10 -5.91 -0.94 15.22
N TYR A 11 -5.25 -0.24 14.29
CA TYR A 11 -3.85 -0.55 13.93
C TYR A 11 -2.87 -0.23 15.06
N GLN A 12 -3.09 0.86 15.80
CA GLN A 12 -2.30 1.21 16.99
C GLN A 12 -2.44 0.20 18.13
N GLN A 13 -3.52 -0.58 18.16
CA GLN A 13 -3.76 -1.60 19.18
C GLN A 13 -3.17 -2.96 18.81
N LEU A 14 -2.61 -3.13 17.61
CA LEU A 14 -1.93 -4.37 17.23
C LEU A 14 -0.72 -4.64 18.14
N PRO A 15 -0.30 -5.90 18.29
CA PRO A 15 0.98 -6.21 18.91
C PRO A 15 2.12 -5.53 18.16
N GLU A 16 3.14 -5.05 18.89
CA GLU A 16 4.30 -4.36 18.32
C GLU A 16 5.00 -5.20 17.25
N GLU A 17 5.16 -6.49 17.50
CA GLU A 17 5.72 -7.48 16.56
C GLU A 17 5.00 -7.50 15.20
N VAL A 18 3.67 -7.27 15.18
CA VAL A 18 2.89 -7.23 13.95
C VAL A 18 3.17 -5.96 13.17
N ARG A 19 3.29 -4.82 13.86
CA ARG A 19 3.64 -3.53 13.24
C ARG A 19 5.07 -3.54 12.71
N ASP A 20 6.01 -4.04 13.49
CA ASP A 20 7.41 -4.19 13.08
C ASP A 20 7.53 -5.13 11.89
N SER A 21 6.77 -6.23 11.88
CA SER A 21 6.70 -7.09 10.70
C SER A 21 6.17 -6.38 9.46
N GLN A 22 5.26 -5.40 9.56
CA GLN A 22 4.82 -4.62 8.39
C GLN A 22 5.91 -3.66 7.93
N ARG A 23 6.57 -2.97 8.87
CA ARG A 23 7.71 -2.10 8.59
C ARG A 23 8.83 -2.86 7.89
N ASP A 24 9.26 -3.99 8.45
CA ASP A 24 10.28 -4.87 7.86
C ASP A 24 9.90 -5.35 6.46
N GLN A 25 8.63 -5.70 6.24
CA GLN A 25 8.16 -6.11 4.92
C GLN A 25 8.25 -4.97 3.91
N PHE A 26 7.92 -3.75 4.32
CA PHE A 26 7.97 -2.55 3.50
C PHE A 26 9.41 -2.09 3.20
N ASP A 27 10.29 -2.10 4.20
CA ASP A 27 11.69 -1.69 4.06
C ASP A 27 12.49 -2.61 3.13
N ARG A 28 12.06 -3.88 2.99
CA ARG A 28 12.64 -4.86 2.06
C ARG A 28 12.11 -4.76 0.62
N LEU A 29 11.22 -3.81 0.34
CA LEU A 29 10.72 -3.54 -1.01
C LEU A 29 11.70 -2.65 -1.77
N SER A 30 11.68 -2.75 -3.10
CA SER A 30 12.37 -1.78 -3.95
C SER A 30 11.68 -0.41 -3.87
N GLY A 31 12.40 0.66 -4.24
CA GLY A 31 11.83 2.02 -4.26
C GLY A 31 10.57 2.12 -5.14
N LEU A 32 10.55 1.42 -6.28
CA LEU A 32 9.37 1.35 -7.16
C LEU A 32 8.20 0.61 -6.49
N GLU A 33 8.45 -0.50 -5.82
CA GLU A 33 7.42 -1.26 -5.10
C GLU A 33 6.81 -0.42 -3.96
N GLN A 34 7.65 0.25 -3.17
CA GLN A 34 7.20 1.17 -2.12
C GLN A 34 6.36 2.30 -2.72
N SER A 35 6.85 2.95 -3.78
CA SER A 35 6.17 4.06 -4.44
C SER A 35 4.80 3.66 -4.99
N LEU A 36 4.72 2.48 -5.62
CA LEU A 36 3.46 1.91 -6.10
C LEU A 36 2.47 1.70 -4.95
N LEU A 37 2.91 1.13 -3.82
CA LEU A 37 2.05 0.91 -2.65
C LEU A 37 1.61 2.22 -1.98
N VAL A 38 2.50 3.22 -1.90
CA VAL A 38 2.20 4.55 -1.33
C VAL A 38 1.15 5.25 -2.17
N GLN A 39 1.34 5.33 -3.49
CA GLN A 39 0.36 5.96 -4.39
C GLN A 39 -0.99 5.22 -4.35
N LEU A 40 -0.99 3.89 -4.36
CA LEU A 40 -2.22 3.11 -4.21
C LEU A 40 -2.94 3.38 -2.89
N SER A 41 -2.20 3.53 -1.79
CA SER A 41 -2.79 3.75 -0.46
C SER A 41 -3.53 5.09 -0.36
N GLN A 42 -3.08 6.09 -1.14
CA GLN A 42 -3.73 7.40 -1.29
C GLN A 42 -4.99 7.36 -2.17
N MET A 43 -5.14 6.35 -3.04
CA MET A 43 -6.29 6.22 -3.92
C MET A 43 -7.54 5.72 -3.18
N PRO A 44 -8.75 6.11 -3.63
CA PRO A 44 -9.99 5.51 -3.17
C PRO A 44 -9.95 3.98 -3.30
N PHE A 45 -10.29 3.27 -2.22
CA PHE A 45 -10.32 1.80 -2.15
C PHE A 45 -8.98 1.06 -2.34
N ALA A 46 -7.85 1.77 -2.50
CA ALA A 46 -6.51 1.20 -2.73
C ALA A 46 -6.49 0.06 -3.77
N LEU A 47 -7.21 0.27 -4.87
CA LEU A 47 -7.38 -0.71 -5.92
C LEU A 47 -6.37 -0.47 -7.04
N LEU A 48 -5.59 -1.49 -7.36
CA LEU A 48 -4.71 -1.54 -8.53
C LEU A 48 -5.43 -2.27 -9.66
N THR A 49 -5.84 -1.53 -10.68
CA THR A 49 -6.36 -2.10 -11.94
C THR A 49 -5.31 -1.99 -13.04
N PRO A 50 -5.46 -2.72 -14.16
CA PRO A 50 -4.57 -2.56 -15.32
C PRO A 50 -4.58 -1.13 -15.89
N ALA A 51 -5.70 -0.40 -15.74
CA ALA A 51 -5.79 1.00 -16.14
C ALA A 51 -4.99 1.89 -15.19
N ILE A 52 -5.17 1.72 -13.89
CA ILE A 52 -4.43 2.47 -12.87
C ILE A 52 -2.93 2.23 -13.00
N LEU A 53 -2.49 0.99 -13.21
CA LEU A 53 -1.07 0.68 -13.39
C LEU A 53 -0.44 1.43 -14.58
N LYS A 54 -1.22 1.74 -15.63
CA LYS A 54 -0.75 2.52 -16.79
C LYS A 54 -0.71 4.01 -16.48
N THR A 55 -1.68 4.52 -15.73
CA THR A 55 -1.87 5.96 -15.49
C THR A 55 -1.24 6.46 -14.21
N ILE A 56 -0.79 5.58 -13.31
CA ILE A 56 -0.15 5.97 -12.06
C ILE A 56 1.10 6.80 -12.34
N GLU A 57 1.29 7.88 -11.58
CA GLU A 57 2.34 8.89 -11.79
C GLU A 57 3.67 8.39 -11.25
N LEU A 58 4.21 7.35 -11.87
CA LEU A 58 5.53 6.80 -11.61
C LEU A 58 6.41 7.04 -12.84
N ALA A 59 7.65 7.43 -12.61
CA ALA A 59 8.60 7.75 -13.68
C ALA A 59 9.00 6.50 -14.49
N GLU A 60 8.86 5.33 -13.88
CA GLU A 60 9.31 4.05 -14.40
C GLU A 60 8.41 3.56 -15.55
N PRO A 61 9.00 2.89 -16.56
CA PRO A 61 8.26 2.35 -17.68
C PRO A 61 7.23 1.32 -17.22
N LEU A 62 6.18 1.13 -18.03
CA LEU A 62 5.07 0.22 -17.70
C LEU A 62 5.56 -1.22 -17.42
N VAL A 63 6.63 -1.66 -18.08
CA VAL A 63 7.21 -3.00 -17.89
C VAL A 63 7.74 -3.16 -16.46
N GLU A 64 8.52 -2.21 -15.97
CA GLU A 64 9.04 -2.22 -14.60
C GLU A 64 7.91 -2.13 -13.56
N ARG A 65 6.89 -1.30 -13.84
CA ARG A 65 5.68 -1.23 -12.99
C ARG A 65 4.95 -2.57 -12.91
N GLN A 66 4.86 -3.31 -14.02
CA GLN A 66 4.28 -4.66 -14.03
C GLN A 66 5.13 -5.67 -13.27
N GLU A 67 6.46 -5.54 -13.33
CA GLU A 67 7.37 -6.38 -12.54
C GLU A 67 7.22 -6.12 -11.04
N ALA A 68 7.16 -4.85 -10.64
CA ALA A 68 6.87 -4.45 -9.26
C ALA A 68 5.51 -5.01 -8.81
N GLN A 69 4.45 -4.88 -9.62
CA GLN A 69 3.15 -5.49 -9.33
C GLN A 69 3.27 -7.01 -9.11
N ARG A 70 3.97 -7.73 -9.98
CA ARG A 70 4.15 -9.19 -9.87
C ARG A 70 4.93 -9.58 -8.62
N SER A 71 5.96 -8.81 -8.26
CA SER A 71 6.73 -9.04 -7.05
C SER A 71 5.89 -8.81 -5.79
N LEU A 72 5.10 -7.73 -5.74
CA LEU A 72 4.16 -7.46 -4.66
C LEU A 72 3.10 -8.56 -4.51
N LEU A 73 2.64 -9.15 -5.63
CA LEU A 73 1.75 -10.32 -5.61
C LEU A 73 2.44 -11.56 -5.02
N ARG A 74 3.68 -11.84 -5.41
CA ARG A 74 4.47 -12.97 -4.86
C ARG A 74 4.70 -12.82 -3.35
N ARG A 75 4.86 -11.59 -2.87
CA ARG A 75 5.01 -11.25 -1.45
C ARG A 75 3.68 -11.18 -0.69
N SER A 76 2.55 -11.48 -1.34
CA SER A 76 1.21 -11.42 -0.74
C SER A 76 0.80 -10.04 -0.21
N LEU A 77 1.42 -8.96 -0.71
CA LEU A 77 1.08 -7.58 -0.37
C LEU A 77 -0.08 -7.04 -1.22
N LEU A 78 -0.37 -7.72 -2.33
CA LEU A 78 -1.54 -7.50 -3.16
C LEU A 78 -2.44 -8.74 -3.14
N ARG A 79 -3.75 -8.54 -3.00
CA ARG A 79 -4.78 -9.59 -3.07
C ARG A 79 -5.70 -9.37 -4.26
N SER A 80 -6.06 -10.43 -4.97
CA SER A 80 -6.99 -10.35 -6.09
C SER A 80 -8.38 -9.90 -5.64
N CYS A 81 -9.02 -9.03 -6.41
CA CYS A 81 -10.38 -8.54 -6.19
C CYS A 81 -11.22 -8.72 -7.46
N PRO A 82 -11.53 -9.98 -7.83
CA PRO A 82 -12.21 -10.28 -9.10
C PRO A 82 -13.64 -9.73 -9.15
N SER A 83 -14.26 -9.45 -8.00
CA SER A 83 -15.60 -8.85 -7.92
C SER A 83 -15.69 -7.41 -8.42
N GLN A 84 -14.57 -6.68 -8.52
CA GLN A 84 -14.56 -5.32 -9.05
C GLN A 84 -14.20 -5.30 -10.54
N GLN A 85 -13.14 -6.02 -10.93
CA GLN A 85 -12.73 -6.15 -12.32
C GLN A 85 -11.73 -7.32 -12.46
N PRO A 86 -11.72 -8.06 -13.58
CA PRO A 86 -10.64 -9.00 -13.87
C PRO A 86 -9.26 -8.33 -13.84
N GLY A 87 -8.32 -8.91 -13.11
CA GLY A 87 -6.98 -8.35 -12.93
C GLY A 87 -6.91 -7.14 -12.00
N ALA A 88 -7.96 -6.86 -11.22
CA ALA A 88 -7.90 -5.90 -10.13
C ALA A 88 -7.30 -6.55 -8.87
N TYR A 89 -6.45 -5.79 -8.18
CA TYR A 89 -5.81 -6.18 -6.95
C TYR A 89 -5.95 -5.08 -5.90
N ARG A 90 -5.93 -5.45 -4.62
CA ARG A 90 -5.98 -4.50 -3.51
C ARG A 90 -4.80 -4.75 -2.57
N ILE A 91 -4.24 -3.67 -2.02
CA ILE A 91 -3.25 -3.77 -0.94
C ILE A 91 -3.87 -4.47 0.27
N THR A 92 -3.10 -5.31 0.96
CA THR A 92 -3.56 -5.90 2.22
C THR A 92 -3.94 -4.83 3.22
N ALA A 93 -4.96 -5.10 4.06
CA ALA A 93 -5.40 -4.12 5.04
C ALA A 93 -4.23 -3.65 5.91
N LEU A 94 -3.46 -4.58 6.51
CA LEU A 94 -2.33 -4.25 7.38
C LEU A 94 -1.27 -3.36 6.71
N MET A 95 -0.83 -3.71 5.50
CA MET A 95 0.17 -2.91 4.78
C MET A 95 -0.37 -1.52 4.43
N ARG A 96 -1.64 -1.42 4.02
CA ARG A 96 -2.27 -0.11 3.75
C ARG A 96 -2.32 0.74 5.02
N HIS A 97 -2.65 0.14 6.17
CA HIS A 97 -2.72 0.88 7.43
C HIS A 97 -1.35 1.39 7.86
N TYR A 98 -0.32 0.54 7.80
CA TYR A 98 1.06 0.95 8.01
C TYR A 98 1.43 2.15 7.14
N ILE A 99 1.20 2.07 5.82
CA ILE A 99 1.53 3.16 4.89
C ILE A 99 0.75 4.44 5.22
N CYS A 100 -0.55 4.33 5.47
CA CYS A 100 -1.36 5.51 5.80
C CYS A 100 -0.91 6.17 7.11
N GLN A 101 -0.65 5.39 8.16
CA GLN A 101 -0.36 5.92 9.48
C GLN A 101 1.10 6.36 9.63
N ASP A 102 2.04 5.52 9.22
CA ASP A 102 3.45 5.68 9.51
C ASP A 102 4.23 6.39 8.39
N ILE A 103 3.73 6.38 7.15
CA ILE A 103 4.38 7.08 6.04
C ILE A 103 3.61 8.37 5.73
N ILE A 104 2.35 8.24 5.29
CA ILE A 104 1.57 9.38 4.79
C ILE A 104 1.18 10.35 5.91
N CYS A 105 0.63 9.85 7.03
CA CYS A 105 0.22 10.72 8.13
C CYS A 105 1.41 11.32 8.89
N GLN A 106 2.58 10.67 8.94
CA GLN A 106 3.79 11.28 9.52
C GLN A 106 4.29 12.46 8.67
N ASP A 107 4.29 12.31 7.34
CA ASP A 107 4.65 13.40 6.41
C ASP A 107 3.72 14.62 6.52
N ILE A 108 2.42 14.40 6.80
CA ILE A 108 1.43 15.48 6.95
C ILE A 108 1.49 16.13 8.33
N LEU A 109 1.83 15.37 9.38
CA LEU A 109 1.79 15.85 10.77
C LEU A 109 3.14 16.43 11.26
N GLY A 110 4.19 16.37 10.45
CA GLY A 110 5.47 17.05 10.71
C GLY A 110 6.14 16.64 12.03
N ARG A 111 5.94 15.40 12.50
CA ARG A 111 6.63 14.91 13.71
C ARG A 111 7.98 14.33 13.32
N PRO A 112 9.10 14.85 13.86
CA PRO A 112 10.41 14.29 13.63
C PRO A 112 10.51 12.91 14.30
N SER A 113 11.11 11.97 13.56
CA SER A 113 11.66 10.71 14.04
C SER A 113 12.71 10.89 15.13
#